data_AF-A0A834KKU1-F1
#
_entry.id   AF-A0A834KKU1-F1
#
_cell.length_a   1.000
_cell.length_b   1.000
_cell.length_c   1.000
_cell.angle_alpha   90.00
_cell.angle_beta   90.00
_cell.angle_gamma   90.00
#
_symmetry.space_group_name_H-M   'P 1'
#
loop_
_entity.id
_entity.type
_entity.pdbx_description
1 polymer ?
#
loop_
_entity_poly.entity_id
_entity_poly.type
_entity_poly.pdbx_seq_one_letter_code
_entity_poly.pdbx_strand_id
1 'polypeptide(L)'
;MSDIEAEDEFQDAQEFPTTSTSMDLDTAIMESRKAIYYFFNNDFDQAKKIMEPWANSSMYHSLGTSVFAFLEAILTFEQKYIEKASEALKQCINVCSKHRKYTTITQNIGKMVKKTNYGAYTIEEVHAELCYAESLLLKSMLTFVEDETLVSFVKAGLKIRTCFLSYKECLTILNNRKWENEIQKLHFESGVRMGIGTFNLMISLLPARIIKLLEFIGFSGDKEYGINELEAGYTERRGLRQILCVMTLLSYNLYACFILSHADGNLDWCEKALDEELNSYPNGVWFLFFKGRLELVRGNIEDSIEWYKKSWKSQNVWPQFHCACYWELMWAHCIKQQWSEAADYANKLANESKWSRTIYLYQKATILLMQNPNTDEKYIIDNLMMQAPTYKQRIAGKSLPIEKFIVKKDNW
;
A
#
# COMPACT_ATOMS: atom_id res chain seq x y z
N MET A 1 33.52 75.01 13.06
CA MET A 1 33.17 75.10 11.63
C MET A 1 34.04 74.08 10.91
N SER A 2 33.40 73.22 10.11
CA SER A 2 33.87 71.94 9.55
C SER A 2 33.67 70.71 10.44
N ASP A 3 32.40 70.30 10.56
CA ASP A 3 32.04 68.91 10.77
C ASP A 3 32.01 68.21 9.39
N ILE A 4 32.49 66.98 9.38
CA ILE A 4 32.67 66.11 8.22
C ILE A 4 31.34 65.38 7.98
N GLU A 5 30.63 65.71 6.90
CA GLU A 5 29.52 64.89 6.39
C GLU A 5 30.10 63.89 5.37
N ALA A 6 30.02 62.60 5.72
CA ALA A 6 30.36 61.49 4.85
C ALA A 6 29.23 61.25 3.84
N GLU A 7 29.58 61.12 2.57
CA GLU A 7 28.69 60.72 1.48
C GLU A 7 28.24 59.26 1.66
N ASP A 8 26.94 59.04 1.89
CA ASP A 8 26.32 57.72 1.81
C ASP A 8 26.09 57.35 0.33
N GLU A 9 26.91 56.44 -0.20
CA GLU A 9 26.66 55.74 -1.47
C GLU A 9 25.43 54.82 -1.30
N PHE A 10 24.31 55.20 -1.91
CA PHE A 10 23.17 54.31 -2.09
C PHE A 10 23.52 53.21 -3.11
N GLN A 11 23.83 52.01 -2.61
CA GLN A 11 23.81 50.79 -3.44
C GLN A 11 22.36 50.32 -3.58
N ASP A 12 21.77 50.51 -4.75
CA ASP A 12 20.52 49.86 -5.14
C ASP A 12 20.71 48.34 -5.03
N ALA A 13 20.02 47.73 -4.07
CA ALA A 13 19.91 46.28 -3.99
C ALA A 13 19.23 45.80 -5.28
N GLN A 14 19.99 45.16 -6.17
CA GLN A 14 19.41 44.41 -7.27
C GLN A 14 18.52 43.31 -6.68
N GLU A 15 17.20 43.53 -6.72
CA GLU A 15 16.22 42.48 -6.54
C GLU A 15 16.46 41.45 -7.64
N PHE A 16 17.19 40.38 -7.32
CA PHE A 16 17.15 39.17 -8.12
C PHE A 16 15.70 38.71 -8.15
N PRO A 17 15.06 38.56 -9.32
CA PRO A 17 13.74 37.98 -9.38
C PRO A 17 13.86 36.56 -8.82
N THR A 18 13.27 36.31 -7.66
CA THR A 18 13.06 34.96 -7.17
C THR A 18 12.06 34.33 -8.13
N THR A 19 12.57 33.68 -9.19
CA THR A 19 11.78 32.71 -9.93
C THR A 19 11.28 31.70 -8.91
N SER A 20 10.00 31.79 -8.56
CA SER A 20 9.27 30.73 -7.89
C SER A 20 9.37 29.50 -8.78
N THR A 21 10.38 28.66 -8.56
CA THR A 21 10.55 27.36 -9.21
C THR A 21 9.49 26.41 -8.67
N SER A 22 8.24 26.61 -9.10
CA SER A 22 7.16 25.68 -8.83
C SER A 22 7.31 24.46 -9.74
N MET A 23 7.35 23.27 -9.16
CA MET A 23 7.37 22.00 -9.88
C MET A 23 6.11 21.87 -10.77
N ASP A 24 6.29 21.76 -12.08
CA ASP A 24 5.19 21.55 -13.02
C ASP A 24 4.69 20.08 -13.02
N LEU A 25 3.46 19.88 -13.50
CA LEU A 25 2.80 18.57 -13.47
C LEU A 25 3.51 17.52 -14.32
N ASP A 26 3.97 17.87 -15.52
CA ASP A 26 4.55 16.91 -16.46
C ASP A 26 5.91 16.42 -15.95
N THR A 27 6.73 17.34 -15.42
CA THR A 27 7.98 16.99 -14.72
C THR A 27 7.70 16.11 -13.50
N ALA A 28 6.70 16.44 -12.69
CA ALA A 28 6.34 15.63 -11.52
C ALA A 28 5.90 14.20 -11.89
N ILE A 29 5.14 14.03 -12.97
CA ILE A 29 4.74 12.72 -13.49
C ILE A 29 5.95 11.94 -13.99
N MET A 30 6.84 12.59 -14.75
CA MET A 30 8.07 11.98 -15.26
C MET A 30 8.98 11.51 -14.12
N GLU A 31 9.22 12.36 -13.13
CA GLU A 31 10.05 12.03 -11.95
C GLU A 31 9.41 10.89 -11.15
N SER A 32 8.10 10.91 -10.97
CA SER A 32 7.37 9.81 -10.33
C SER A 32 7.54 8.48 -11.05
N ARG A 33 7.51 8.48 -12.39
CA ARG A 33 7.74 7.27 -13.19
C ARG A 33 9.16 6.73 -13.00
N LYS A 34 10.17 7.61 -12.95
CA LYS A 34 11.56 7.21 -12.66
C LYS A 34 11.68 6.62 -11.25
N ALA A 35 11.07 7.25 -10.26
CA ALA A 35 11.09 6.78 -8.89
C ALA A 35 10.38 5.41 -8.72
N ILE A 36 9.27 5.18 -9.43
CA ILE A 36 8.62 3.85 -9.50
C ILE A 36 9.60 2.82 -10.09
N TYR A 37 10.28 3.15 -11.18
CA TYR A 37 11.26 2.24 -11.79
C TYR A 37 12.39 1.87 -10.83
N TYR A 38 12.94 2.84 -10.09
CA TYR A 38 13.96 2.57 -9.07
C TYR A 38 13.40 1.74 -7.91
N PHE A 39 12.21 2.08 -7.41
CA PHE A 39 11.54 1.36 -6.31
C PHE A 39 11.37 -0.13 -6.63
N PHE A 40 10.83 -0.46 -7.80
CA PHE A 40 10.57 -1.85 -8.19
C PHE A 40 11.83 -2.60 -8.65
N ASN A 41 12.96 -1.91 -8.87
CA ASN A 41 14.29 -2.50 -9.01
C ASN A 41 15.08 -2.54 -7.70
N ASN A 42 14.42 -2.37 -6.55
CA ASN A 42 14.99 -2.36 -5.20
C ASN A 42 15.98 -1.21 -4.91
N ASP A 43 16.06 -0.19 -5.77
CA ASP A 43 16.84 1.02 -5.50
C ASP A 43 15.96 2.06 -4.78
N PHE A 44 15.60 1.72 -3.54
CA PHE A 44 14.71 2.53 -2.73
C PHE A 44 15.29 3.91 -2.39
N ASP A 45 16.61 4.02 -2.29
CA ASP A 45 17.29 5.26 -1.93
C ASP A 45 17.24 6.27 -3.09
N GLN A 46 17.47 5.83 -4.33
CA GLN A 46 17.31 6.74 -5.49
C GLN A 46 15.85 7.15 -5.68
N ALA A 47 14.91 6.23 -5.49
CA ALA A 47 13.50 6.56 -5.55
C ALA A 47 13.11 7.63 -4.51
N LYS A 48 13.62 7.55 -3.27
CA LYS A 48 13.42 8.59 -2.24
C LYS A 48 14.08 9.92 -2.59
N LYS A 49 15.32 9.90 -3.09
CA LYS A 49 16.04 11.12 -3.51
C LYS A 49 15.30 11.92 -4.58
N ILE A 50 14.55 11.25 -5.45
CA ILE A 50 13.69 11.89 -6.43
C ILE A 50 12.45 12.50 -5.75
N MET A 51 11.82 11.77 -4.82
CA MET A 51 10.53 12.17 -4.23
C MET A 51 10.64 13.27 -3.17
N GLU A 52 11.61 13.18 -2.26
CA GLU A 52 11.70 14.01 -1.06
C GLU A 52 11.85 15.54 -1.28
N PRO A 53 12.65 16.03 -2.26
CA PRO A 53 12.89 17.46 -2.43
C PRO A 53 11.62 18.29 -2.65
N TRP A 54 10.60 17.71 -3.27
CA TRP A 54 9.35 18.39 -3.66
C TRP A 54 8.14 17.92 -2.86
N ALA A 55 8.34 17.12 -1.80
CA ALA A 55 7.24 16.54 -1.01
C ALA A 55 6.34 17.57 -0.32
N ASN A 56 6.81 18.81 -0.14
CA ASN A 56 6.06 19.90 0.50
C ASN A 56 5.20 20.72 -0.49
N SER A 57 5.40 20.56 -1.80
CA SER A 57 4.83 21.47 -2.81
C SER A 57 4.22 20.76 -4.02
N SER A 58 4.73 19.60 -4.44
CA SER A 58 4.22 18.83 -5.58
C SER A 58 3.38 17.64 -5.11
N MET A 59 2.17 17.50 -5.64
CA MET A 59 1.21 16.47 -5.22
C MET A 59 1.74 15.03 -5.40
N TYR A 60 2.45 14.75 -6.50
CA TYR A 60 2.94 13.41 -6.78
C TYR A 60 4.16 13.04 -5.94
N HIS A 61 5.07 13.99 -5.72
CA HIS A 61 6.21 13.83 -4.83
C HIS A 61 5.74 13.62 -3.38
N SER A 62 4.79 14.44 -2.93
CA SER A 62 4.20 14.32 -1.60
C SER A 62 3.54 12.95 -1.38
N LEU A 63 2.79 12.48 -2.38
CA LEU A 63 2.19 11.15 -2.35
C LEU A 63 3.25 10.05 -2.35
N GLY A 64 4.25 10.13 -3.22
CA GLY A 64 5.36 9.17 -3.30
C GLY A 64 6.09 9.03 -1.96
N THR A 65 6.52 10.15 -1.37
CA THR A 65 7.14 10.18 -0.04
C THR A 65 6.21 9.60 1.04
N SER A 66 4.91 9.89 0.96
CA SER A 66 3.92 9.33 1.88
C SER A 66 3.74 7.83 1.73
N VAL A 67 3.83 7.28 0.51
CA VAL A 67 3.79 5.84 0.25
C VAL A 67 5.00 5.14 0.87
N PHE A 68 6.20 5.73 0.76
CA PHE A 68 7.39 5.20 1.44
C PHE A 68 7.19 5.12 2.96
N ALA A 69 6.72 6.22 3.57
CA ALA A 69 6.47 6.24 5.01
C ALA A 69 5.37 5.24 5.41
N PHE A 70 4.30 5.13 4.62
CA PHE A 70 3.22 4.18 4.83
C PHE A 70 3.71 2.72 4.77
N LEU A 71 4.49 2.36 3.75
CA LEU A 71 5.05 1.01 3.62
C LEU A 71 5.99 0.69 4.79
N GLU A 72 6.82 1.64 5.20
CA GLU A 72 7.69 1.50 6.38
C GLU A 72 6.85 1.27 7.66
N ALA A 73 5.78 2.03 7.86
CA ALA A 73 4.87 1.86 8.99
C ALA A 73 4.18 0.49 9.01
N ILE A 74 3.65 0.06 7.86
CA ILE A 74 2.95 -1.22 7.73
C ILE A 74 3.94 -2.38 7.90
N LEU A 75 5.10 -2.36 7.25
CA LEU A 75 6.07 -3.46 7.35
C LEU A 75 6.67 -3.58 8.76
N THR A 76 7.01 -2.46 9.41
CA THR A 76 7.62 -2.46 10.76
C THR A 76 6.61 -2.71 11.88
N PHE A 77 5.37 -2.26 11.70
CA PHE A 77 4.35 -2.23 12.74
C PHE A 77 4.85 -1.55 14.04
N GLU A 78 5.59 -0.45 13.88
CA GLU A 78 6.21 0.30 14.97
C GLU A 78 5.61 1.70 15.09
N GLN A 79 5.24 2.07 16.33
CA GLN A 79 4.54 3.33 16.62
C GLN A 79 5.24 4.56 16.04
N LYS A 80 6.58 4.64 16.14
CA LYS A 80 7.38 5.74 15.59
C LYS A 80 7.18 5.90 14.07
N TYR A 81 7.17 4.80 13.33
CA TYR A 81 7.00 4.84 11.86
C TYR A 81 5.54 5.06 11.47
N ILE A 82 4.60 4.54 12.26
CA ILE A 82 3.18 4.82 12.12
C ILE A 82 2.91 6.33 12.29
N GLU A 83 3.48 6.98 13.29
CA GLU A 83 3.37 8.43 13.50
C GLU A 83 4.02 9.23 12.36
N LYS A 84 5.19 8.81 11.89
CA LYS A 84 5.85 9.42 10.72
C LYS A 84 4.97 9.33 9.46
N ALA A 85 4.39 8.16 9.19
CA ALA A 85 3.49 7.96 8.06
C ALA A 85 2.20 8.78 8.20
N SER A 86 1.66 8.86 9.42
CA SER A 86 0.51 9.69 9.77
C SER A 86 0.72 11.14 9.37
N GLU A 87 1.89 11.69 9.71
CA GLU A 87 2.23 13.09 9.46
C GLU A 87 2.50 13.34 7.96
N ALA A 88 3.27 12.46 7.32
CA ALA A 88 3.51 12.54 5.88
C ALA A 88 2.19 12.53 5.07
N LEU A 89 1.24 11.66 5.45
CA LEU A 89 -0.06 11.58 4.79
C LEU A 89 -0.93 12.82 5.04
N LYS A 90 -0.91 13.41 6.25
CA LYS A 90 -1.60 14.69 6.50
C LYS A 90 -1.01 15.80 5.65
N GLN A 91 0.31 15.87 5.55
CA GLN A 91 1.00 16.83 4.69
C GLN A 91 0.59 16.64 3.23
N CYS A 92 0.60 15.41 2.72
CA CYS A 92 0.17 15.11 1.35
C CYS A 92 -1.28 15.51 1.10
N ILE A 93 -2.20 15.22 2.03
CA ILE A 93 -3.59 15.65 1.94
C ILE A 93 -3.68 17.18 1.88
N ASN A 94 -2.89 17.92 2.68
CA ASN A 94 -2.84 19.37 2.66
C ASN A 94 -2.28 19.93 1.34
N VAL A 95 -1.19 19.34 0.82
CA VAL A 95 -0.62 19.72 -0.49
C VAL A 95 -1.64 19.51 -1.59
N CYS A 96 -2.26 18.33 -1.67
CA CYS A 96 -3.31 18.06 -2.67
C CYS A 96 -4.48 19.03 -2.51
N SER A 97 -4.92 19.33 -1.29
CA SER A 97 -6.03 20.26 -1.04
C SER A 97 -5.77 21.68 -1.51
N LYS A 98 -4.52 22.16 -1.50
CA LYS A 98 -4.14 23.48 -2.04
C LYS A 98 -4.24 23.53 -3.57
N HIS A 99 -3.99 22.41 -4.24
CA HIS A 99 -4.04 22.26 -5.70
C HIS A 99 -5.42 21.85 -6.23
N ARG A 100 -6.33 21.40 -5.35
CA ARG A 100 -7.70 21.07 -5.71
C ARG A 100 -8.52 22.32 -5.98
N LYS A 101 -9.56 22.15 -6.78
CA LYS A 101 -10.50 23.22 -7.09
C LYS A 101 -11.20 23.71 -5.82
N TYR A 102 -11.01 24.98 -5.48
CA TYR A 102 -11.70 25.60 -4.36
C TYR A 102 -13.21 25.58 -4.61
N THR A 103 -13.95 24.85 -3.78
CA THR A 103 -15.42 24.81 -3.84
C THR A 103 -15.97 25.48 -2.60
N THR A 104 -16.52 26.69 -2.74
CA THR A 104 -17.17 27.39 -1.62
C THR A 104 -18.38 26.60 -1.14
N ILE A 105 -18.70 26.64 0.15
CA ILE A 105 -19.85 25.96 0.78
C ILE A 105 -21.18 26.24 0.03
N THR A 106 -21.33 27.44 -0.55
CA THR A 106 -22.49 27.83 -1.39
C THR A 106 -22.57 27.11 -2.75
N GLN A 107 -21.45 26.66 -3.33
CA GLN A 107 -21.45 25.89 -4.58
C GLN A 107 -21.84 24.42 -4.37
N ASN A 108 -21.59 23.84 -3.19
CA ASN A 108 -22.03 22.47 -2.88
C ASN A 108 -23.56 22.35 -2.76
N ILE A 109 -24.25 23.39 -2.28
CA ILE A 109 -25.71 23.47 -2.30
C ILE A 109 -26.22 23.61 -3.75
N GLY A 110 -25.47 24.30 -4.62
CA GLY A 110 -25.76 24.43 -6.06
C GLY A 110 -25.49 23.18 -6.91
N LYS A 111 -24.61 22.26 -6.47
CA LYS A 111 -24.33 20.97 -7.17
C LYS A 111 -25.57 20.07 -7.27
N MET A 112 -26.56 20.25 -6.38
CA MET A 112 -27.85 19.55 -6.46
C MET A 112 -28.79 20.11 -7.56
N VAL A 113 -28.53 21.32 -8.08
CA VAL A 113 -29.45 22.05 -8.99
C VAL A 113 -28.80 22.36 -10.36
N LYS A 114 -27.47 22.46 -10.46
CA LYS A 114 -26.74 22.64 -11.74
C LYS A 114 -25.80 21.45 -12.00
N LYS A 115 -25.82 20.91 -13.22
CA LYS A 115 -24.81 19.95 -13.71
C LYS A 115 -23.42 20.57 -13.53
N THR A 116 -22.55 19.90 -12.77
CA THR A 116 -21.16 20.30 -12.58
C THR A 116 -20.45 20.39 -13.93
N ASN A 117 -19.87 21.54 -14.27
CA ASN A 117 -19.06 21.67 -15.48
C ASN A 117 -17.63 21.17 -15.22
N TYR A 118 -17.40 19.87 -15.45
CA TYR A 118 -16.09 19.24 -15.29
C TYR A 118 -15.03 19.73 -16.29
N GLY A 119 -15.45 20.37 -17.38
CA GLY A 119 -14.54 21.05 -18.31
C GLY A 119 -13.86 22.30 -17.72
N ALA A 120 -14.39 22.83 -16.61
CA ALA A 120 -13.82 24.01 -15.95
C ALA A 120 -12.73 23.67 -14.91
N TYR A 121 -12.31 22.41 -14.79
CA TYR A 121 -11.17 22.05 -13.95
C TYR A 121 -9.87 22.26 -14.73
N THR A 122 -8.81 22.75 -14.11
CA THR A 122 -7.47 22.67 -14.72
C THR A 122 -6.98 21.21 -14.70
N ILE A 123 -5.95 20.89 -15.48
CA ILE A 123 -5.39 19.53 -15.42
C ILE A 123 -4.79 19.23 -14.05
N GLU A 124 -4.12 20.20 -13.44
CA GLU A 124 -3.55 20.08 -12.10
C GLU A 124 -4.64 19.80 -11.05
N GLU A 125 -5.77 20.50 -11.11
CA GLU A 125 -6.90 20.27 -10.21
C GLU A 125 -7.44 18.83 -10.34
N VAL A 126 -7.52 18.30 -11.56
CA VAL A 126 -7.97 16.92 -11.81
C VAL A 126 -7.01 15.90 -11.20
N HIS A 127 -5.70 16.07 -11.39
CA HIS A 127 -4.70 15.19 -10.79
C HIS A 127 -4.65 15.33 -9.26
N ALA A 128 -4.92 16.53 -8.72
CA ALA A 128 -4.98 16.76 -7.29
C ALA A 128 -6.18 16.06 -6.63
N GLU A 129 -7.34 15.96 -7.30
CA GLU A 129 -8.48 15.15 -6.84
C GLU A 129 -8.10 13.67 -6.68
N LEU A 130 -7.37 13.12 -7.65
CA LEU A 130 -6.91 11.73 -7.63
C LEU A 130 -5.88 11.49 -6.50
N CYS A 131 -4.83 12.31 -6.42
CA CYS A 131 -3.81 12.18 -5.37
C CYS A 131 -4.39 12.40 -3.96
N TYR A 132 -5.40 13.26 -3.83
CA TYR A 132 -6.15 13.42 -2.59
C TYR A 132 -6.91 12.15 -2.22
N ALA A 133 -7.60 11.52 -3.17
CA ALA A 133 -8.32 10.26 -2.93
C ALA A 133 -7.37 9.13 -2.52
N GLU A 134 -6.22 9.02 -3.17
CA GLU A 134 -5.16 8.05 -2.86
C GLU A 134 -4.58 8.27 -1.46
N SER A 135 -4.17 9.50 -1.13
CA SER A 135 -3.62 9.83 0.20
C SER A 135 -4.64 9.66 1.33
N LEU A 136 -5.91 10.01 1.10
CA LEU A 136 -6.98 9.78 2.07
C LEU A 136 -7.21 8.28 2.31
N LEU A 137 -7.11 7.45 1.25
CA LEU A 137 -7.23 5.99 1.38
C LEU A 137 -6.09 5.42 2.23
N LEU A 138 -4.85 5.76 1.91
CA LEU A 138 -3.67 5.35 2.69
C LEU A 138 -3.81 5.78 4.17
N LYS A 139 -4.23 7.03 4.42
CA LYS A 139 -4.43 7.53 5.79
C LYS A 139 -5.55 6.80 6.53
N SER A 140 -6.61 6.41 5.82
CA SER A 140 -7.71 5.65 6.40
C SER A 140 -7.28 4.23 6.76
N MET A 141 -6.47 3.59 5.91
CA MET A 141 -5.90 2.28 6.22
C MET A 141 -4.94 2.34 7.41
N LEU A 142 -4.09 3.37 7.48
CA LEU A 142 -3.16 3.57 8.60
C LEU A 142 -3.89 3.78 9.94
N THR A 143 -5.11 4.33 9.92
CA THR A 143 -5.93 4.51 11.13
C THR A 143 -6.24 3.19 11.84
N PHE A 144 -6.31 2.06 11.12
CA PHE A 144 -6.54 0.75 11.73
C PHE A 144 -5.37 0.23 12.59
N VAL A 145 -4.16 0.75 12.34
CA VAL A 145 -2.95 0.41 13.09
C VAL A 145 -2.50 1.52 14.05
N GLU A 146 -2.95 2.77 13.83
CA GLU A 146 -2.68 3.91 14.73
C GLU A 146 -3.43 3.85 16.06
N ASP A 147 -4.70 3.45 16.04
CA ASP A 147 -5.60 3.57 17.20
C ASP A 147 -6.46 2.31 17.32
N GLU A 148 -6.38 1.64 18.47
CA GLU A 148 -7.11 0.42 18.80
C GLU A 148 -8.57 0.65 19.23
N THR A 149 -9.15 1.85 19.08
CA THR A 149 -10.54 2.07 19.49
C THR A 149 -11.56 1.65 18.43
N LEU A 150 -12.76 1.23 18.85
CA LEU A 150 -13.87 1.00 17.91
C LEU A 150 -14.29 2.30 17.20
N VAL A 151 -14.08 3.45 17.84
CA VAL A 151 -14.37 4.77 17.27
C VAL A 151 -13.44 5.08 16.10
N SER A 152 -12.13 4.79 16.22
CA SER A 152 -11.18 4.94 15.12
C SER A 152 -11.56 4.04 13.93
N PHE A 153 -11.99 2.80 14.20
CA PHE A 153 -12.46 1.86 13.19
C PHE A 153 -13.66 2.38 12.40
N VAL A 154 -14.70 2.90 13.08
CA VAL A 154 -15.87 3.49 12.42
C VAL A 154 -15.48 4.73 11.60
N LYS A 155 -14.62 5.59 12.15
CA LYS A 155 -14.10 6.76 11.43
C LYS A 155 -13.32 6.36 10.18
N ALA A 156 -12.48 5.33 10.26
CA ALA A 156 -11.74 4.79 9.13
C ALA A 156 -12.68 4.27 8.05
N GLY A 157 -13.71 3.49 8.41
CA GLY A 157 -14.74 3.02 7.48
C GLY A 157 -15.50 4.16 6.78
N LEU A 158 -15.88 5.21 7.50
CA LEU A 158 -16.51 6.39 6.92
C LEU A 158 -15.58 7.11 5.94
N LYS A 159 -14.29 7.24 6.26
CA LYS A 159 -13.31 7.84 5.35
C LYS A 159 -13.07 7.00 4.09
N ILE A 160 -13.04 5.67 4.21
CA ILE A 160 -12.95 4.76 3.05
C ILE A 160 -14.14 4.99 2.10
N ARG A 161 -15.35 5.17 2.63
CA ARG A 161 -16.51 5.56 1.80
C ARG A 161 -16.29 6.91 1.11
N THR A 162 -15.76 7.91 1.82
CA THR A 162 -15.39 9.20 1.20
C THR A 162 -14.39 9.01 0.06
N CYS A 163 -13.35 8.19 0.24
CA CYS A 163 -12.38 7.88 -0.82
C CYS A 163 -13.06 7.28 -2.05
N PHE A 164 -13.94 6.31 -1.87
CA PHE A 164 -14.67 5.71 -2.98
C PHE A 164 -15.52 6.72 -3.75
N LEU A 165 -16.18 7.64 -3.04
CA LEU A 165 -16.94 8.73 -3.67
C LEU A 165 -16.02 9.68 -4.44
N SER A 166 -14.83 10.01 -3.91
CA SER A 166 -13.81 10.79 -4.64
C SER A 166 -13.38 10.08 -5.93
N TYR A 167 -13.16 8.77 -5.89
CA TYR A 167 -12.85 8.00 -7.11
C TYR A 167 -14.01 7.98 -8.10
N LYS A 168 -15.27 7.89 -7.65
CA LYS A 168 -16.44 8.03 -8.53
C LYS A 168 -16.53 9.42 -9.17
N GLU A 169 -16.18 10.47 -8.45
CA GLU A 169 -16.07 11.82 -9.01
C GLU A 169 -14.96 11.88 -10.06
N CYS A 170 -13.79 11.28 -9.79
CA CYS A 170 -12.70 11.17 -10.77
C CYS A 170 -13.11 10.39 -12.03
N LEU A 171 -13.86 9.30 -11.90
CA LEU A 171 -14.42 8.55 -13.03
C LEU A 171 -15.43 9.40 -13.82
N THR A 172 -16.23 10.21 -13.13
CA THR A 172 -17.16 11.15 -13.77
C THR A 172 -16.39 12.23 -14.55
N ILE A 173 -15.27 12.73 -14.01
CA ILE A 173 -14.37 13.65 -14.71
C ILE A 173 -13.79 12.98 -15.95
N LEU A 174 -13.25 11.77 -15.81
CA LEU A 174 -12.65 11.01 -16.90
C LEU A 174 -13.59 10.89 -18.11
N ASN A 175 -14.84 10.52 -17.86
CA ASN A 175 -15.83 10.25 -18.90
C ASN A 175 -16.45 11.50 -19.54
N ASN A 176 -16.55 12.61 -18.79
CA ASN A 176 -17.30 13.79 -19.24
C ASN A 176 -16.42 14.99 -19.62
N ARG A 177 -15.13 14.97 -19.28
CA ARG A 177 -14.17 16.02 -19.65
C ARG A 177 -13.71 15.82 -21.10
N LYS A 178 -13.57 16.92 -21.85
CA LYS A 178 -12.82 16.94 -23.11
C LYS A 178 -11.33 17.02 -22.80
N TRP A 179 -10.57 16.04 -23.24
CA TRP A 179 -9.13 15.95 -23.00
C TRP A 179 -8.38 16.52 -24.19
N GLU A 180 -7.50 17.48 -23.94
CA GLU A 180 -6.64 18.09 -24.97
C GLU A 180 -5.27 17.40 -25.03
N ASN A 181 -4.80 16.87 -23.90
CA ASN A 181 -3.53 16.16 -23.76
C ASN A 181 -3.78 14.69 -23.39
N GLU A 182 -3.55 13.79 -24.34
CA GLU A 182 -3.74 12.34 -24.14
C GLU A 182 -2.75 11.75 -23.13
N ILE A 183 -1.56 12.32 -22.96
CA ILE A 183 -0.57 11.81 -21.99
C ILE A 183 -1.05 12.09 -20.55
N GLN A 184 -1.52 13.31 -20.30
CA GLN A 184 -2.04 13.68 -18.98
C GLN A 184 -3.32 12.89 -18.64
N LYS A 185 -4.22 12.76 -19.62
CA LYS A 185 -5.39 11.88 -19.52
C LYS A 185 -5.00 10.45 -19.14
N LEU A 186 -4.02 9.88 -19.84
CA LEU A 186 -3.57 8.51 -19.63
C LEU A 186 -3.10 8.26 -18.19
N HIS A 187 -2.32 9.19 -17.61
CA HIS A 187 -1.85 9.04 -16.24
C HIS A 187 -2.99 9.16 -15.22
N PHE A 188 -3.93 10.09 -15.44
CA PHE A 188 -5.13 10.20 -14.61
C PHE A 188 -6.02 8.95 -14.72
N GLU A 189 -6.33 8.52 -15.94
CA GLU A 189 -7.12 7.33 -16.25
C GLU A 189 -6.53 6.10 -15.57
N SER A 190 -5.21 5.90 -15.64
CA SER A 190 -4.56 4.77 -14.97
C SER A 190 -4.85 4.72 -13.45
N GLY A 191 -4.88 5.87 -12.77
CA GLY A 191 -5.19 5.94 -11.35
C GLY A 191 -6.67 5.77 -11.05
N VAL A 192 -7.55 6.31 -11.90
CA VAL A 192 -9.00 6.11 -11.78
C VAL A 192 -9.34 4.63 -11.91
N ARG A 193 -8.82 3.96 -12.93
CA ARG A 193 -9.04 2.52 -13.16
C ARG A 193 -8.52 1.69 -11.99
N MET A 194 -7.30 1.97 -11.53
CA MET A 194 -6.71 1.31 -10.36
C MET A 194 -7.61 1.42 -9.13
N GLY A 195 -8.07 2.64 -8.79
CA GLY A 195 -8.89 2.86 -7.61
C GLY A 195 -10.29 2.25 -7.75
N ILE A 196 -11.00 2.54 -8.84
CA ILE A 196 -12.35 2.02 -9.10
C ILE A 196 -12.35 0.50 -9.14
N GLY A 197 -11.38 -0.08 -9.84
CA GLY A 197 -11.21 -1.52 -9.94
C GLY A 197 -10.95 -2.16 -8.58
N THR A 198 -10.01 -1.61 -7.81
CA THR A 198 -9.69 -2.09 -6.45
C THR A 198 -10.89 -1.99 -5.52
N PHE A 199 -11.62 -0.87 -5.49
CA PHE A 199 -12.79 -0.74 -4.64
C PHE A 199 -13.87 -1.76 -4.99
N ASN A 200 -14.25 -1.86 -6.26
CA ASN A 200 -15.29 -2.79 -6.68
C ASN A 200 -14.93 -4.25 -6.36
N LEU A 201 -13.68 -4.63 -6.62
CA LEU A 201 -13.17 -5.95 -6.28
C LEU A 201 -13.19 -6.20 -4.77
N MET A 202 -12.54 -5.35 -3.97
CA MET A 202 -12.40 -5.57 -2.52
C MET A 202 -13.74 -5.57 -1.79
N ILE A 203 -14.69 -4.74 -2.20
CA ILE A 203 -16.04 -4.70 -1.63
C ILE A 203 -16.78 -6.00 -1.91
N SER A 204 -16.64 -6.55 -3.13
CA SER A 204 -17.29 -7.81 -3.52
C SER A 204 -16.81 -9.03 -2.72
N LEU A 205 -15.64 -8.92 -2.06
CA LEU A 205 -15.06 -9.98 -1.22
C LEU A 205 -15.52 -9.92 0.24
N LEU A 206 -16.25 -8.87 0.63
CA LEU A 206 -16.76 -8.76 1.99
C LEU A 206 -17.89 -9.77 2.24
N PRO A 207 -18.06 -10.25 3.49
CA PRO A 207 -19.19 -11.09 3.85
C PRO A 207 -20.54 -10.44 3.52
N ALA A 208 -21.53 -11.22 3.09
CA ALA A 208 -22.83 -10.73 2.63
C ALA A 208 -23.56 -9.79 3.62
N ARG A 209 -23.38 -9.99 4.93
CA ARG A 209 -23.94 -9.09 5.96
C ARG A 209 -23.34 -7.68 5.91
N ILE A 210 -22.04 -7.58 5.63
CA ILE A 210 -21.33 -6.31 5.51
C ILE A 210 -21.70 -5.63 4.18
N ILE A 211 -21.78 -6.39 3.09
CA ILE A 211 -22.23 -5.88 1.78
C ILE A 211 -23.60 -5.22 1.91
N LYS A 212 -24.59 -5.89 2.49
CA LYS A 212 -25.95 -5.32 2.66
C LYS A 212 -25.96 -4.00 3.45
N LEU A 213 -25.13 -3.89 4.48
CA LEU A 213 -25.00 -2.65 5.27
C LEU A 213 -24.40 -1.51 4.43
N LEU A 214 -23.40 -1.84 3.62
CA LEU A 214 -22.73 -0.88 2.76
C LEU A 214 -23.62 -0.44 1.58
N GLU A 215 -24.35 -1.36 0.97
CA GLU A 215 -25.30 -1.06 -0.11
C GLU A 215 -26.39 -0.11 0.35
N PHE A 216 -26.89 -0.29 1.58
CA PHE A 216 -27.87 0.60 2.20
C PHE A 216 -27.38 2.06 2.28
N ILE A 217 -26.07 2.28 2.44
CA ILE A 217 -25.46 3.62 2.44
C ILE A 217 -24.89 4.03 1.07
N GLY A 218 -25.27 3.33 -0.01
CA GLY A 218 -24.89 3.65 -1.39
C GLY A 218 -23.50 3.17 -1.81
N PHE A 219 -22.97 2.15 -1.14
CA PHE A 219 -21.66 1.56 -1.40
C PHE A 219 -21.83 0.11 -1.86
N SER A 220 -21.64 -0.13 -3.15
CA SER A 220 -21.69 -1.47 -3.76
C SER A 220 -20.39 -1.74 -4.51
N GLY A 221 -20.06 -3.03 -4.65
CA GLY A 221 -18.92 -3.49 -5.42
C GLY A 221 -19.35 -4.56 -6.41
N ASP A 222 -18.87 -4.43 -7.64
CA ASP A 222 -19.06 -5.41 -8.71
C ASP A 222 -17.72 -6.08 -9.03
N LYS A 223 -17.62 -7.39 -8.77
CA LYS A 223 -16.38 -8.13 -8.92
C LYS A 223 -15.87 -8.12 -10.36
N GLU A 224 -16.73 -8.40 -11.34
CA GLU A 224 -16.35 -8.51 -12.74
C GLU A 224 -15.94 -7.15 -13.29
N TYR A 225 -16.73 -6.11 -12.98
CA TYR A 225 -16.34 -4.74 -13.32
C TYR A 225 -15.02 -4.34 -12.67
N GLY A 226 -14.81 -4.72 -11.40
CA GLY A 226 -13.57 -4.47 -10.68
C GLY A 226 -12.34 -5.08 -11.35
N ILE A 227 -12.44 -6.35 -11.74
CA ILE A 227 -11.38 -7.07 -12.47
C ILE A 227 -11.14 -6.44 -13.84
N ASN A 228 -12.18 -6.17 -14.61
CA ASN A 228 -12.06 -5.57 -15.95
C ASN A 228 -11.37 -4.21 -15.92
N GLU A 229 -11.68 -3.35 -14.94
CA GLU A 229 -11.02 -2.05 -14.78
C GLU A 229 -9.54 -2.19 -14.42
N LEU A 230 -9.19 -3.15 -13.54
CA LEU A 230 -7.79 -3.44 -13.20
C LEU A 230 -7.04 -4.02 -14.40
N GLU A 231 -7.63 -4.94 -15.15
CA GLU A 231 -7.03 -5.51 -16.36
C GLU A 231 -6.81 -4.45 -17.44
N ALA A 232 -7.79 -3.56 -17.66
CA ALA A 232 -7.62 -2.42 -18.54
C ALA A 232 -6.45 -1.52 -18.08
N GLY A 233 -6.35 -1.24 -16.78
CA GLY A 233 -5.22 -0.50 -16.21
C GLY A 233 -3.88 -1.24 -16.34
N TYR A 234 -3.87 -2.57 -16.28
CA TYR A 234 -2.69 -3.40 -16.52
C TYR A 234 -2.22 -3.33 -17.98
N THR A 235 -3.15 -3.37 -18.95
CA THR A 235 -2.82 -3.32 -20.38
C THR A 235 -2.22 -1.98 -20.82
N GLU A 236 -2.56 -0.87 -20.15
CA GLU A 236 -1.97 0.45 -20.41
C GLU A 236 -0.63 0.64 -19.69
N ARG A 237 0.43 0.07 -20.28
CA ARG A 237 1.81 0.05 -19.76
C ARG A 237 2.44 1.42 -19.49
N ARG A 238 1.93 2.49 -20.10
CA ARG A 238 2.46 3.85 -19.91
C ARG A 238 1.86 4.51 -18.66
N GLY A 239 0.78 3.96 -18.11
CA GLY A 239 0.05 4.48 -16.96
C GLY A 239 0.92 4.49 -15.71
N LEU A 240 0.81 5.56 -14.90
CA LEU A 240 1.64 5.69 -13.70
C LEU A 240 1.21 4.68 -12.62
N ARG A 241 -0.06 4.26 -12.62
CA ARG A 241 -0.63 3.28 -11.67
C ARG A 241 -0.73 1.85 -12.22
N GLN A 242 -0.19 1.59 -13.41
CA GLN A 242 -0.28 0.26 -14.04
C GLN A 242 0.24 -0.85 -13.11
N ILE A 243 1.39 -0.64 -12.48
CA ILE A 243 2.01 -1.62 -11.59
C ILE A 243 1.16 -1.91 -10.34
N LEU A 244 0.38 -0.93 -9.87
CA LEU A 244 -0.54 -1.13 -8.76
C LEU A 244 -1.73 -1.99 -9.18
N CYS A 245 -2.21 -1.88 -10.43
CA CYS A 245 -3.21 -2.81 -10.96
C CYS A 245 -2.69 -4.25 -10.97
N VAL A 246 -1.44 -4.45 -11.41
CA VAL A 246 -0.78 -5.77 -11.40
C VAL A 246 -0.69 -6.32 -9.98
N MET A 247 -0.18 -5.52 -9.04
CA MET A 247 -0.04 -5.93 -7.64
C MET A 247 -1.40 -6.30 -7.01
N THR A 248 -2.46 -5.55 -7.31
CA THR A 248 -3.82 -5.85 -6.84
C THR A 248 -4.35 -7.16 -7.43
N LEU A 249 -4.21 -7.37 -8.73
CA LEU A 249 -4.67 -8.59 -9.41
C LEU A 249 -3.86 -9.82 -8.98
N LEU A 250 -2.55 -9.71 -8.81
CA LEU A 250 -1.71 -10.79 -8.26
C LEU A 250 -2.14 -11.14 -6.83
N SER A 251 -2.34 -10.14 -5.97
CA SER A 251 -2.83 -10.35 -4.60
C SER A 251 -4.21 -11.01 -4.59
N TYR A 252 -5.10 -10.60 -5.49
CA TYR A 252 -6.43 -11.20 -5.61
C TYR A 252 -6.34 -12.67 -6.00
N ASN A 253 -5.68 -12.97 -7.11
CA ASN A 253 -5.63 -14.31 -7.67
C ASN A 253 -4.79 -15.28 -6.83
N LEU A 254 -3.67 -14.85 -6.23
CA LEU A 254 -2.74 -15.73 -5.51
C LEU A 254 -2.99 -15.83 -4.00
N TYR A 255 -3.75 -14.90 -3.42
CA TYR A 255 -4.07 -14.89 -2.00
C TYR A 255 -5.57 -14.84 -1.73
N ALA A 256 -6.28 -13.83 -2.22
CA ALA A 256 -7.68 -13.62 -1.83
C ALA A 256 -8.60 -14.77 -2.27
N CYS A 257 -8.43 -15.31 -3.47
CA CYS A 257 -9.20 -16.46 -3.95
C CYS A 257 -9.03 -17.70 -3.04
N PHE A 258 -7.79 -18.02 -2.68
CA PHE A 258 -7.45 -19.17 -1.85
C PHE A 258 -7.87 -19.00 -0.38
N ILE A 259 -7.68 -17.81 0.19
CA ILE A 259 -7.93 -17.54 1.62
C ILE A 259 -9.41 -17.25 1.90
N LEU A 260 -10.07 -16.48 1.03
CA LEU A 260 -11.42 -15.95 1.30
C LEU A 260 -12.52 -16.68 0.54
N SER A 261 -12.23 -17.22 -0.65
CA SER A 261 -13.26 -17.78 -1.53
C SER A 261 -13.17 -19.30 -1.73
N HIS A 262 -12.11 -19.94 -1.22
CA HIS A 262 -11.80 -21.36 -1.49
C HIS A 262 -11.89 -21.72 -2.99
N ALA A 263 -11.57 -20.76 -3.85
CA ALA A 263 -11.62 -20.87 -5.29
C ALA A 263 -10.22 -20.67 -5.86
N ASP A 264 -9.99 -21.19 -7.06
CA ASP A 264 -8.74 -20.96 -7.78
C ASP A 264 -8.71 -19.54 -8.35
N GLY A 265 -7.53 -18.93 -8.36
CA GLY A 265 -7.26 -17.72 -9.13
C GLY A 265 -6.91 -18.03 -10.58
N ASN A 266 -6.86 -16.99 -11.42
CA ASN A 266 -6.39 -17.11 -12.80
C ASN A 266 -4.85 -17.20 -12.83
N LEU A 267 -4.32 -18.43 -12.72
CA LEU A 267 -2.87 -18.66 -12.64
C LEU A 267 -2.15 -18.39 -13.96
N ASP A 268 -2.80 -18.59 -15.11
CA ASP A 268 -2.23 -18.31 -16.43
C ASP A 268 -2.01 -16.81 -16.63
N TRP A 269 -2.99 -16.00 -16.19
CA TRP A 269 -2.84 -14.56 -16.15
C TRP A 269 -1.69 -14.14 -15.22
N CYS A 270 -1.61 -14.73 -14.02
CA CYS A 270 -0.55 -14.42 -13.06
C CYS A 270 0.85 -14.72 -13.62
N GLU A 271 1.03 -15.88 -14.27
CA GLU A 271 2.30 -16.24 -14.90
C GLU A 271 2.69 -15.23 -15.97
N LYS A 272 1.78 -14.94 -16.91
CA LYS A 272 2.03 -13.96 -17.97
C LYS A 272 2.41 -12.59 -17.41
N ALA A 273 1.64 -12.08 -16.45
CA ALA A 273 1.91 -10.79 -15.83
C ALA A 273 3.27 -10.78 -15.12
N LEU A 274 3.60 -11.85 -14.38
CA LEU A 274 4.89 -11.97 -13.69
C LEU A 274 6.06 -12.06 -14.67
N ASP A 275 5.94 -12.77 -15.77
CA ASP A 275 7.00 -12.86 -16.78
C ASP A 275 7.29 -11.48 -17.39
N GLU A 276 6.24 -10.71 -17.72
CA GLU A 276 6.39 -9.35 -18.25
C GLU A 276 6.99 -8.37 -17.23
N GLU A 277 6.56 -8.43 -15.97
CA GLU A 277 7.13 -7.58 -14.91
C GLU A 277 8.55 -8.00 -14.54
N LEU A 278 8.88 -9.30 -14.48
CA LEU A 278 10.24 -9.77 -14.22
C LEU A 278 11.18 -9.48 -15.39
N ASN A 279 10.69 -9.37 -16.62
CA ASN A 279 11.49 -8.85 -17.74
C ASN A 279 11.87 -7.38 -17.53
N SER A 280 10.99 -6.59 -16.91
CA SER A 280 11.22 -5.16 -16.64
C SER A 280 11.97 -4.92 -15.32
N TYR A 281 11.79 -5.81 -14.34
CA TYR A 281 12.29 -5.74 -12.97
C TYR A 281 12.90 -7.09 -12.54
N PRO A 282 14.02 -7.55 -13.14
CA PRO A 282 14.52 -8.93 -12.98
C PRO A 282 14.85 -9.35 -11.54
N ASN A 283 15.17 -8.38 -10.69
CA ASN A 283 15.48 -8.59 -9.28
C ASN A 283 14.44 -7.95 -8.35
N GLY A 284 13.32 -7.45 -8.87
CA GLY A 284 12.31 -6.74 -8.09
C GLY A 284 11.72 -7.62 -6.99
N VAL A 285 11.93 -7.23 -5.72
CA VAL A 285 11.62 -8.05 -4.55
C VAL A 285 10.16 -8.54 -4.53
N TRP A 286 9.23 -7.67 -4.95
CA TRP A 286 7.79 -7.93 -5.00
C TRP A 286 7.41 -9.00 -6.02
N PHE A 287 7.97 -8.94 -7.22
CA PHE A 287 7.66 -9.89 -8.30
C PHE A 287 8.29 -11.25 -8.05
N LEU A 288 9.50 -11.26 -7.48
CA LEU A 288 10.13 -12.49 -7.01
C LEU A 288 9.30 -13.17 -5.92
N PHE A 289 8.72 -12.39 -5.01
CA PHE A 289 7.83 -12.89 -3.96
C PHE A 289 6.55 -13.50 -4.55
N PHE A 290 5.88 -12.78 -5.46
CA PHE A 290 4.68 -13.31 -6.12
C PHE A 290 4.96 -14.51 -7.02
N LYS A 291 6.13 -14.61 -7.66
CA LYS A 291 6.54 -15.81 -8.40
C LYS A 291 6.69 -17.01 -7.47
N GLY A 292 7.31 -16.82 -6.29
CA GLY A 292 7.34 -17.86 -5.27
C GLY A 292 5.94 -18.32 -4.85
N ARG A 293 5.01 -17.37 -4.69
CA ARG A 293 3.62 -17.69 -4.37
C ARG A 293 2.90 -18.45 -5.49
N LEU A 294 3.11 -18.06 -6.75
CA LEU A 294 2.54 -18.77 -7.90
C LEU A 294 3.01 -20.23 -7.93
N GLU A 295 4.30 -20.49 -7.77
CA GLU A 295 4.85 -21.86 -7.75
C GLU A 295 4.33 -22.65 -6.55
N LEU A 296 4.21 -22.04 -5.37
CA LEU A 296 3.65 -22.68 -4.19
C LEU A 296 2.20 -23.14 -4.43
N VAL A 297 1.38 -22.26 -5.02
CA VAL A 297 -0.02 -22.54 -5.34
C VAL A 297 -0.16 -23.61 -6.42
N ARG A 298 0.78 -23.70 -7.36
CA ARG A 298 0.85 -24.78 -8.36
C ARG A 298 1.29 -26.12 -7.79
N GLY A 299 1.78 -26.14 -6.55
CA GLY A 299 2.34 -27.33 -5.90
C GLY A 299 3.83 -27.56 -6.23
N ASN A 300 4.49 -26.62 -6.90
CA ASN A 300 5.92 -26.66 -7.21
C ASN A 300 6.72 -26.14 -5.99
N ILE A 301 6.75 -26.94 -4.92
CA ILE A 301 7.22 -26.46 -3.60
C ILE A 301 8.72 -26.14 -3.62
N GLU A 302 9.54 -26.94 -4.30
CA GLU A 302 10.98 -26.68 -4.46
C GLU A 302 11.24 -25.33 -5.11
N ASP A 303 10.61 -25.07 -6.27
CA ASP A 303 10.77 -23.81 -6.99
C ASP A 303 10.27 -22.63 -6.16
N SER A 304 9.17 -22.79 -5.43
CA SER A 304 8.65 -21.76 -4.53
C SER A 304 9.69 -21.33 -3.49
N ILE A 305 10.41 -22.29 -2.89
CA ILE A 305 11.46 -22.04 -1.90
C ILE A 305 12.61 -21.27 -2.53
N GLU A 306 13.01 -21.62 -3.75
CA GLU A 306 14.07 -20.91 -4.49
C GLU A 306 13.68 -19.47 -4.79
N TRP A 307 12.47 -19.23 -5.29
CA TRP A 307 11.98 -17.89 -5.58
C TRP A 307 11.83 -17.02 -4.34
N TYR A 308 11.29 -17.54 -3.23
CA TYR A 308 11.24 -16.79 -1.98
C TYR A 308 12.64 -16.47 -1.44
N LYS A 309 13.60 -17.41 -1.56
CA LYS A 309 15.01 -17.14 -1.22
C LYS A 309 15.62 -16.07 -2.11
N LYS A 310 15.34 -16.09 -3.41
CA LYS A 310 15.78 -15.05 -4.36
C LYS A 310 15.17 -13.69 -4.00
N SER A 311 13.88 -13.67 -3.64
CA SER A 311 13.16 -12.45 -3.24
C SER A 311 13.83 -11.80 -2.02
N TRP A 312 13.87 -12.45 -0.86
CA TRP A 312 14.40 -11.78 0.33
C TRP A 312 15.87 -11.40 0.21
N LYS A 313 16.69 -12.17 -0.55
CA LYS A 313 18.10 -11.84 -0.80
C LYS A 313 18.32 -10.69 -1.80
N SER A 314 17.29 -10.29 -2.54
CA SER A 314 17.42 -9.27 -3.60
C SER A 314 17.64 -7.84 -3.06
N GLN A 315 17.42 -7.62 -1.76
CA GLN A 315 17.56 -6.32 -1.12
C GLN A 315 17.80 -6.48 0.39
N ASN A 316 18.49 -5.53 1.02
CA ASN A 316 18.67 -5.47 2.48
C ASN A 316 18.21 -4.14 3.11
N VAL A 317 17.59 -3.26 2.33
CA VAL A 317 17.12 -1.95 2.80
C VAL A 317 15.90 -2.10 3.70
N TRP A 318 15.00 -3.03 3.36
CA TRP A 318 13.76 -3.34 4.09
C TRP A 318 13.82 -4.76 4.65
N PRO A 319 14.54 -4.99 5.77
CA PRO A 319 14.61 -6.30 6.40
C PRO A 319 13.25 -6.80 6.88
N GLN A 320 12.31 -5.89 7.17
CA GLN A 320 10.94 -6.24 7.56
C GLN A 320 10.20 -6.95 6.42
N PHE A 321 10.52 -6.65 5.15
CA PHE A 321 9.95 -7.39 4.02
C PHE A 321 10.45 -8.85 3.99
N HIS A 322 11.67 -9.13 4.48
CA HIS A 322 12.19 -10.50 4.57
C HIS A 322 11.28 -11.39 5.42
N CYS A 323 10.63 -10.83 6.44
CA CYS A 323 9.69 -11.56 7.28
C CYS A 323 8.49 -12.11 6.49
N ALA A 324 8.02 -11.40 5.45
CA ALA A 324 6.97 -11.94 4.57
C ALA A 324 7.46 -13.18 3.81
N CYS A 325 8.70 -13.18 3.33
CA CYS A 325 9.31 -14.34 2.69
C CYS A 325 9.56 -15.48 3.69
N TYR A 326 10.02 -15.17 4.90
CA TYR A 326 10.25 -16.16 5.96
C TYR A 326 8.95 -16.87 6.36
N TRP A 327 7.83 -16.15 6.38
CA TRP A 327 6.51 -16.73 6.61
C TRP A 327 6.18 -17.79 5.56
N GLU A 328 6.32 -17.47 4.28
CA GLU A 328 6.03 -18.42 3.21
C GLU A 328 7.04 -19.58 3.19
N LEU A 329 8.33 -19.31 3.42
CA LEU A 329 9.38 -20.34 3.50
C LEU A 329 9.13 -21.32 4.66
N MET A 330 8.70 -20.83 5.83
CA MET A 330 8.32 -21.68 6.95
C MET A 330 7.24 -22.67 6.53
N TRP A 331 6.17 -22.20 5.88
CA TRP A 331 5.08 -23.07 5.43
C TRP A 331 5.49 -24.02 4.30
N ALA A 332 6.29 -23.57 3.33
CA ALA A 332 6.80 -24.43 2.27
C ALA A 332 7.64 -25.59 2.83
N HIS A 333 8.50 -25.32 3.82
CA HIS A 333 9.26 -26.36 4.51
C HIS A 333 8.36 -27.28 5.37
N CYS A 334 7.33 -26.75 6.04
CA CYS A 334 6.33 -27.57 6.73
C CYS A 334 5.60 -28.54 5.79
N ILE A 335 5.21 -28.08 4.59
CA ILE A 335 4.56 -28.93 3.57
C ILE A 335 5.48 -30.11 3.18
N LYS A 336 6.79 -29.84 3.08
CA LYS A 336 7.82 -30.86 2.82
C LYS A 336 8.23 -31.70 4.03
N GLN A 337 7.65 -31.47 5.20
CA GLN A 337 8.05 -32.09 6.47
C GLN A 337 9.52 -31.84 6.85
N GLN A 338 10.09 -30.74 6.36
CA GLN A 338 11.44 -30.27 6.66
C GLN A 338 11.39 -29.41 7.93
N TRP A 339 11.15 -30.07 9.06
CA TRP A 339 10.82 -29.40 10.31
C TRP A 339 11.94 -28.53 10.87
N SER A 340 13.21 -28.91 10.65
CA SER A 340 14.38 -28.15 11.13
C SER A 340 14.47 -26.80 10.42
N GLU A 341 14.39 -26.79 9.09
CA GLU A 341 14.40 -25.58 8.29
C GLU A 341 13.16 -24.71 8.55
N ALA A 342 11.99 -25.32 8.73
CA ALA A 342 10.79 -24.59 9.12
C ALA A 342 10.96 -23.90 10.50
N ALA A 343 11.57 -24.58 11.47
CA ALA A 343 11.82 -24.03 12.80
C ALA A 343 12.79 -22.84 12.75
N ASP A 344 13.79 -22.86 11.86
CA ASP A 344 14.72 -21.75 11.67
C ASP A 344 14.00 -20.48 11.20
N TYR A 345 13.10 -20.60 10.20
CA TYR A 345 12.30 -19.45 9.75
C TYR A 345 11.30 -18.99 10.81
N ALA A 346 10.66 -19.92 11.53
CA ALA A 346 9.79 -19.58 12.66
C ALA A 346 10.54 -18.80 13.75
N ASN A 347 11.80 -19.17 14.02
CA ASN A 347 12.66 -18.47 14.96
C ASN A 347 13.02 -17.06 14.47
N LYS A 348 13.37 -16.90 13.19
CA LYS A 348 13.61 -15.56 12.60
C LYS A 348 12.37 -14.66 12.74
N LEU A 349 11.19 -15.18 12.39
CA LEU A 349 9.93 -14.43 12.53
C LEU A 349 9.66 -13.99 13.97
N ALA A 350 9.87 -14.88 14.95
CA ALA A 350 9.65 -14.57 16.36
C ALA A 350 10.61 -13.49 16.90
N ASN A 351 11.82 -13.38 16.33
CA ASN A 351 12.85 -12.44 16.76
C ASN A 351 12.81 -11.11 15.99
N GLU A 352 12.47 -11.15 14.70
CA GLU A 352 12.63 -10.02 13.78
C GLU A 352 11.32 -9.29 13.46
N SER A 353 10.15 -9.96 13.59
CA SER A 353 8.86 -9.39 13.21
C SER A 353 7.99 -9.02 14.42
N LYS A 354 7.43 -7.81 14.41
CA LYS A 354 6.45 -7.33 15.41
C LYS A 354 4.99 -7.62 15.05
N TRP A 355 4.72 -8.09 13.82
CA TRP A 355 3.37 -8.28 13.29
C TRP A 355 2.46 -9.26 14.03
N SER A 356 2.97 -10.33 14.64
CA SER A 356 2.20 -11.21 15.52
C SER A 356 3.12 -12.21 16.23
N ARG A 357 3.82 -11.71 17.27
CA ARG A 357 4.76 -12.54 18.02
C ARG A 357 4.07 -13.74 18.70
N THR A 358 2.81 -13.60 19.10
CA THR A 358 1.97 -14.72 19.58
C THR A 358 1.89 -15.85 18.55
N ILE A 359 1.61 -15.54 17.28
CA ILE A 359 1.52 -16.56 16.23
C ILE A 359 2.89 -17.19 15.99
N TYR A 360 3.96 -16.40 15.90
CA TYR A 360 5.29 -16.95 15.59
C TYR A 360 5.82 -17.89 16.68
N LEU A 361 5.64 -17.54 17.96
CA LEU A 361 6.03 -18.42 19.07
C LEU A 361 5.22 -19.70 19.09
N TYR A 362 3.90 -19.60 18.89
CA TYR A 362 3.02 -20.76 18.79
C TYR A 362 3.43 -21.68 17.62
N GLN A 363 3.64 -21.13 16.43
CA GLN A 363 4.04 -21.90 15.26
C GLN A 363 5.38 -22.59 15.47
N LYS A 364 6.39 -21.87 16.01
CA LYS A 364 7.67 -22.46 16.38
C LYS A 364 7.50 -23.66 17.33
N ALA A 365 6.69 -23.50 18.38
CA ALA A 365 6.43 -24.58 19.32
C ALA A 365 5.75 -25.79 18.64
N THR A 366 4.76 -25.56 17.77
CA THR A 366 4.10 -26.65 17.03
C THR A 366 5.04 -27.37 16.05
N ILE A 367 5.94 -26.64 15.38
CA ILE A 367 6.92 -27.23 14.46
C ILE A 367 7.93 -28.09 15.24
N LEU A 368 8.40 -27.63 16.39
CA LEU A 368 9.31 -28.39 17.26
C LEU A 368 8.65 -29.68 17.79
N LEU A 369 7.34 -29.67 18.07
CA LEU A 369 6.61 -30.89 18.45
C LEU A 369 6.64 -31.96 17.36
N MET A 370 6.67 -31.57 16.07
CA MET A 370 6.74 -32.50 14.94
C MET A 370 8.10 -33.19 14.81
N GLN A 371 9.14 -32.71 15.51
CA GLN A 371 10.49 -33.27 15.47
C GLN A 371 10.71 -34.44 16.44
N ASN A 372 9.67 -34.91 17.14
CA ASN A 372 9.77 -35.91 18.21
C ASN A 372 10.74 -35.49 19.34
N PRO A 373 10.44 -34.36 20.02
CA PRO A 373 11.37 -33.74 20.95
C PRO A 373 11.67 -34.62 22.17
N ASN A 374 12.92 -34.52 22.66
CA ASN A 374 13.34 -35.11 23.92
C ASN A 374 12.79 -34.31 25.14
N THR A 375 13.11 -34.74 26.36
CA THR A 375 12.59 -34.11 27.60
C THR A 375 12.99 -32.63 27.73
N ASP A 376 14.23 -32.28 27.39
CA ASP A 376 14.72 -30.90 27.51
C ASP A 376 14.09 -30.00 26.43
N GLU A 377 13.92 -30.53 25.21
CA GLU A 377 13.24 -29.83 24.13
C GLU A 377 11.75 -29.61 24.43
N LYS A 378 11.09 -30.56 25.10
CA LYS A 378 9.71 -30.39 25.58
C LYS A 378 9.59 -29.22 26.56
N TYR A 379 10.55 -29.06 27.48
CA TYR A 379 10.57 -27.91 28.38
C TYR A 379 10.69 -26.57 27.61
N ILE A 380 11.48 -26.53 26.54
CA ILE A 380 11.57 -25.34 25.67
C ILE A 380 10.22 -25.07 24.99
N ILE A 381 9.57 -26.10 24.46
CA ILE A 381 8.26 -26.01 23.80
C ILE A 381 7.21 -25.48 24.77
N ASP A 382 7.15 -26.00 26.00
CA ASP A 382 6.20 -25.55 27.03
C ASP A 382 6.40 -24.07 27.35
N ASN A 383 7.66 -23.63 27.48
CA ASN A 383 7.98 -22.21 27.67
C ASN A 383 7.52 -21.33 26.50
N LEU A 384 7.70 -21.78 25.25
CA LEU A 384 7.23 -21.05 24.07
C LEU A 384 5.70 -20.91 24.06
N MET A 385 4.98 -21.99 24.39
CA MET A 385 3.51 -21.99 24.48
C MET A 385 3.04 -21.05 25.61
N MET A 386 3.66 -21.10 26.79
CA MET A 386 3.32 -20.19 27.90
C MET A 386 3.60 -18.71 27.56
N GLN A 387 4.64 -18.43 26.79
CA GLN A 387 4.98 -17.06 26.40
C GLN A 387 4.07 -16.51 25.30
N ALA A 388 3.58 -17.34 24.38
CA ALA A 388 2.82 -16.89 23.22
C ALA A 388 1.62 -15.97 23.56
N PRO A 389 0.76 -16.29 24.56
CA PRO A 389 -0.35 -15.41 24.97
C PRO A 389 0.06 -14.03 25.47
N THR A 390 1.26 -13.91 26.05
CA THR A 390 1.72 -12.66 26.68
C THR A 390 2.02 -11.56 25.67
N TYR A 391 2.22 -11.92 24.40
CA TYR A 391 2.47 -11.00 23.29
C TYR A 391 1.21 -10.64 22.49
N LYS A 392 0.02 -10.98 22.99
CA LYS A 392 -1.25 -10.68 22.34
C LYS A 392 -1.38 -9.18 22.13
N GLN A 393 -1.71 -8.80 20.91
CA GLN A 393 -1.92 -7.42 20.50
C GLN A 393 -3.35 -7.21 20.00
N ARG A 394 -3.69 -5.97 19.68
CA ARG A 394 -4.99 -5.62 19.11
C ARG A 394 -4.77 -4.79 17.85
N ILE A 395 -5.55 -5.08 16.83
CA ILE A 395 -5.63 -4.28 15.62
C ILE A 395 -7.08 -3.83 15.51
N ALA A 396 -7.31 -2.52 15.38
CA ALA A 396 -8.65 -1.93 15.45
C ALA A 396 -9.49 -2.39 16.66
N GLY A 397 -8.84 -2.51 17.83
CA GLY A 397 -9.50 -2.86 19.10
C GLY A 397 -9.91 -4.31 19.26
N LYS A 398 -9.56 -5.15 18.28
CA LYS A 398 -9.77 -6.59 18.36
C LYS A 398 -8.43 -7.29 18.19
N SER A 399 -8.16 -8.28 19.02
CA SER A 399 -7.07 -9.21 18.73
C SER A 399 -7.36 -10.01 17.48
N LEU A 400 -6.30 -10.33 16.76
CA LEU A 400 -6.36 -11.16 15.57
C LEU A 400 -7.07 -12.49 15.88
N PRO A 401 -7.93 -13.00 14.99
CA PRO A 401 -8.68 -14.23 15.24
C PRO A 401 -7.79 -15.42 15.64
N ILE A 402 -6.62 -15.55 15.01
CA ILE A 402 -5.66 -16.63 15.29
C ILE A 402 -5.02 -16.44 16.68
N GLU A 403 -4.65 -15.22 17.08
CA GLU A 403 -4.14 -14.96 18.43
C GLU A 403 -5.20 -15.28 19.50
N LYS A 404 -6.48 -14.99 19.24
CA LYS A 404 -7.58 -15.38 20.15
C LYS A 404 -7.70 -16.89 20.29
N PHE A 405 -7.50 -17.63 19.19
CA PHE A 405 -7.51 -19.09 19.23
C PHE A 405 -6.37 -19.64 20.09
N ILE A 406 -5.14 -19.13 19.89
CA ILE A 406 -3.95 -19.53 20.66
C ILE A 406 -4.17 -19.27 22.16
N VAL A 407 -4.55 -18.04 22.52
CA VAL A 407 -4.79 -17.64 23.91
C VAL A 407 -5.91 -18.45 24.59
N LYS A 408 -6.89 -18.95 23.83
CA LYS A 408 -7.96 -19.80 24.38
C LYS A 408 -7.48 -21.23 24.61
N LYS A 409 -6.52 -21.73 23.83
CA LYS A 409 -5.97 -23.08 23.94
C LYS A 409 -5.03 -23.23 25.14
N ASP A 410 -4.27 -22.19 25.49
CA ASP A 410 -3.32 -22.24 26.62
C ASP A 410 -3.99 -22.21 28.02
N ASN A 411 -5.33 -22.19 28.08
CA ASN A 411 -6.11 -22.37 29.31
C ASN A 411 -6.52 -23.85 29.54
N TRP A 412 -5.96 -24.78 28.78
CA TRP A 412 -6.09 -26.24 28.93
C TRP A 412 -4.70 -26.82 29.20
#